data_AF-A0A538GMA1-F1
#
_entry.id   AF-A0A538GMA1-F1
#
_cell.length_a   1.000
_cell.length_b   1.000
_cell.length_c   1.000
_cell.angle_alpha   90.00
_cell.angle_beta   90.00
_cell.angle_gamma   90.00
#
_symmetry.space_group_name_H-M   'P 1'
#
loop_
_entity.id
_entity.type
_entity.pdbx_description
1 polymer ?
#
loop_
_entity_poly.entity_id
_entity_poly.type
_entity_poly.pdbx_seq_one_letter_code
_entity_poly.pdbx_strand_id
1 'polypeptide(L)'
;MSAYDIERLSRLIGMLPPAPEAWVRAAQELPGARRELETIVERAEADAAFRAALVADLESALRAEGVEPTRPLLDELRRRVAE
;
A
#
# COMPACT_ATOMS: atom_id res chain seq x y z
N MET A 1 -6.52 9.77 31.43
CA MET A 1 -7.57 10.53 30.72
C MET A 1 -8.82 10.49 31.59
N SER A 2 -9.34 11.64 32.00
CA SER A 2 -10.57 11.68 32.83
C SER A 2 -11.82 11.57 31.96
N ALA A 3 -12.96 11.23 32.55
CA ALA A 3 -14.26 11.23 31.85
C ALA A 3 -14.59 12.63 31.27
N TYR A 4 -14.20 13.69 31.99
CA TYR A 4 -14.33 15.07 31.53
C TYR A 4 -13.52 15.35 30.26
N ASP A 5 -12.29 14.81 30.17
CA ASP A 5 -11.45 14.98 28.97
C ASP A 5 -12.07 14.27 27.75
N ILE A 6 -12.69 13.11 27.95
CA ILE A 6 -13.37 12.36 26.87
C ILE A 6 -14.62 13.10 26.40
N GLU A 7 -15.46 13.61 27.30
CA GLU A 7 -16.64 14.39 26.92
C GLU A 7 -16.27 15.66 26.15
N ARG A 8 -15.25 16.37 26.62
CA ARG A 8 -14.75 17.58 25.97
C ARG A 8 -14.19 17.26 24.58
N LEU A 9 -13.43 16.17 24.45
CA LEU A 9 -12.88 15.73 23.17
C LEU A 9 -13.98 15.33 22.18
N SER A 10 -14.96 14.53 22.60
CA SER A 10 -16.09 14.13 21.75
C SER A 10 -16.87 15.33 21.23
N ARG A 11 -17.08 16.35 22.08
CA ARG A 11 -17.74 17.60 21.68
C ARG A 11 -16.94 18.35 20.63
N LEU A 12 -15.62 18.45 20.79
CA LEU A 12 -14.73 19.11 19.83
C LEU A 12 -14.66 18.36 18.49
N ILE A 13 -14.63 17.03 18.51
CA ILE A 13 -14.66 16.20 17.29
C ILE A 13 -15.99 16.38 16.55
N GLY A 14 -17.12 16.44 17.27
CA GLY A 14 -18.43 16.65 16.67
C GLY A 14 -18.63 18.02 16.03
N MET A 15 -17.75 19.00 16.30
CA MET A 15 -17.78 20.32 15.67
C MET A 15 -17.00 20.38 14.34
N LEU A 16 -16.22 19.34 14.02
CA LEU A 16 -15.50 19.27 12.77
C LEU A 16 -16.47 19.06 11.59
N PRO A 17 -16.15 19.59 10.39
CA PRO A 17 -16.90 19.23 9.20
C PRO A 17 -16.82 17.71 8.96
N PRO A 18 -17.82 17.12 8.27
CA PRO A 18 -17.77 15.73 7.91
C PRO A 18 -16.50 15.44 7.11
N ALA A 19 -15.90 14.27 7.35
CA ALA A 19 -14.74 13.85 6.59
C ALA A 19 -15.10 13.79 5.10
N PRO A 20 -14.17 14.14 4.20
CA PRO A 20 -14.37 14.00 2.76
C PRO A 20 -14.80 12.57 2.42
N GLU A 21 -15.83 12.41 1.59
CA GLU A 21 -16.38 11.09 1.26
C GLU A 21 -15.32 10.14 0.69
N ALA A 22 -14.42 10.65 -0.16
CA ALA A 22 -13.31 9.89 -0.71
C ALA A 22 -12.42 9.27 0.38
N TRP A 23 -12.18 9.98 1.49
CA TRP A 23 -11.38 9.47 2.60
C TRP A 23 -12.12 8.40 3.38
N VAL A 24 -13.42 8.60 3.62
CA VAL A 24 -14.27 7.60 4.29
C VAL A 24 -14.32 6.30 3.47
N ARG A 25 -14.48 6.41 2.15
CA ARG A 25 -14.47 5.27 1.23
C ARG A 25 -13.12 4.54 1.22
N ALA A 26 -12.02 5.26 1.08
CA ALA A 26 -10.69 4.67 1.13
C ALA A 26 -10.43 3.95 2.48
N ALA A 27 -10.86 4.55 3.60
CA ALA A 27 -10.71 3.94 4.92
C ALA A 27 -11.55 2.67 5.09
N GLN A 28 -12.71 2.58 4.44
CA GLN A 28 -13.55 1.36 4.43
C GLN A 28 -12.92 0.23 3.59
N GLU A 29 -12.27 0.58 2.49
CA GLU A 29 -11.70 -0.39 1.54
C GLU A 29 -10.33 -0.93 2.00
N LEU A 30 -9.55 -0.10 2.71
CA LEU A 30 -8.21 -0.41 3.22
C LEU A 30 -8.07 -1.77 3.94
N PRO A 31 -8.95 -2.15 4.88
CA PRO A 31 -8.85 -3.44 5.56
C PRO A 31 -9.03 -4.65 4.64
N GLY A 32 -9.81 -4.53 3.57
CA GLY A 32 -9.97 -5.57 2.55
C GLY A 32 -8.72 -5.69 1.70
N ALA A 33 -8.32 -4.57 1.09
CA ALA A 33 -7.12 -4.50 0.26
C ALA A 33 -5.85 -4.97 1.00
N ARG A 34 -5.72 -4.65 2.29
CA ARG A 34 -4.58 -5.12 3.10
C ARG A 34 -4.59 -6.64 3.26
N ARG A 35 -5.74 -7.27 3.51
CA ARG A 35 -5.84 -8.74 3.63
C ARG A 35 -5.51 -9.45 2.32
N GLU A 36 -5.95 -8.87 1.20
CA GLU A 36 -5.62 -9.40 -0.13
C GLU A 36 -4.12 -9.31 -0.41
N LEU A 37 -3.49 -8.18 -0.06
CA LEU A 37 -2.03 -8.02 -0.17
C LEU A 37 -1.28 -9.05 0.68
N GLU A 38 -1.65 -9.22 1.96
CA GLU A 38 -1.02 -10.23 2.83
C GLU A 38 -1.14 -11.64 2.23
N THR A 39 -2.28 -11.98 1.63
CA THR A 39 -2.48 -13.28 0.95
C THR A 39 -1.49 -13.47 -0.22
N ILE A 40 -1.25 -12.41 -1.00
CA ILE A 40 -0.28 -12.44 -2.11
C ILE A 40 1.15 -12.61 -1.57
N VAL A 41 1.48 -11.92 -0.48
CA VAL A 41 2.79 -12.00 0.19
C VAL A 41 3.03 -13.40 0.75
N GLU A 42 2.09 -13.94 1.53
CA GLU A 42 2.15 -15.30 2.08
C GLU A 42 2.39 -16.34 0.98
N ARG A 43 1.68 -16.19 -0.15
CA ARG A 43 1.90 -17.06 -1.32
C ARG A 43 3.29 -16.91 -1.92
N ALA A 44 3.80 -15.69 -2.05
CA ALA A 44 5.16 -15.43 -2.56
C ALA A 44 6.26 -15.89 -1.59
N GLU A 45 5.98 -15.96 -0.29
CA GLU A 45 6.90 -16.55 0.68
C GLU A 45 6.98 -18.07 0.53
N ALA A 46 5.82 -18.74 0.34
CA ALA A 46 5.73 -20.18 0.19
C ALA A 46 6.14 -20.71 -1.19
N ASP A 47 6.02 -19.91 -2.26
CA ASP A 47 6.28 -20.32 -3.64
C ASP A 47 7.32 -19.41 -4.32
N ALA A 48 8.53 -19.95 -4.48
CA ALA A 48 9.65 -19.24 -5.11
C ALA A 48 9.44 -18.94 -6.60
N ALA A 49 8.69 -19.79 -7.32
CA ALA A 49 8.41 -19.58 -8.74
C ALA A 49 7.37 -18.46 -8.91
N PHE A 50 6.33 -18.46 -8.08
CA PHE A 50 5.36 -17.36 -8.02
C PHE A 50 6.02 -16.03 -7.64
N ARG A 51 6.90 -16.03 -6.64
CA ARG A 51 7.67 -14.84 -6.26
C ARG A 51 8.53 -14.31 -7.40
N ALA A 52 9.24 -15.18 -8.12
CA ALA A 52 10.02 -14.79 -9.27
C ALA A 52 9.14 -14.15 -10.35
N ALA A 53 8.00 -14.74 -10.67
CA ALA A 53 7.05 -14.20 -11.64
C ALA A 53 6.46 -12.84 -11.21
N LEU A 54 6.13 -12.67 -9.91
CA LEU A 54 5.56 -11.43 -9.37
C LEU A 54 6.51 -10.23 -9.49
N VAL A 55 7.81 -10.46 -9.30
CA VAL A 55 8.83 -9.40 -9.39
C VAL A 55 9.33 -9.20 -10.82
N ALA A 56 9.18 -10.23 -11.66
CA ALA A 56 9.78 -10.28 -12.98
C ALA A 56 9.26 -9.24 -13.97
N ASP A 57 8.11 -8.58 -13.82
CA ASP A 57 7.60 -7.71 -14.89
C ASP A 57 8.55 -6.52 -15.19
N LEU A 58 8.90 -5.74 -14.15
CA LEU A 58 9.84 -4.62 -14.29
C LEU A 58 11.28 -5.12 -14.54
N GLU A 59 11.69 -6.20 -13.87
CA GLU A 59 13.02 -6.74 -14.07
C GLU A 59 13.21 -7.35 -15.47
N SER A 60 12.17 -7.97 -16.02
CA SER A 60 12.21 -8.58 -17.35
C SER A 60 12.13 -7.53 -18.44
N ALA A 61 11.38 -6.44 -18.23
CA ALA A 61 11.43 -5.29 -19.11
C ALA A 61 12.86 -4.71 -19.19
N LEU A 62 13.56 -4.56 -18.06
CA LEU A 62 14.95 -4.12 -18.05
C LEU A 62 15.89 -5.12 -18.72
N ARG A 63 15.75 -6.42 -18.42
CA ARG A 63 16.57 -7.47 -19.04
C ARG A 63 16.36 -7.56 -20.55
N ALA A 64 15.15 -7.32 -21.06
CA ALA A 64 14.86 -7.30 -22.49
C ALA A 64 15.62 -6.18 -23.23
N GLU A 65 15.87 -5.07 -22.55
CA GLU A 65 16.66 -3.93 -23.04
C GLU A 65 18.17 -4.08 -22.74
N GLY A 66 18.61 -5.23 -22.21
CA GLY A 66 20.01 -5.49 -21.86
C GLY A 66 20.49 -4.77 -20.60
N VAL A 67 19.58 -4.28 -19.76
CA VAL A 67 19.88 -3.57 -18.51
C VAL A 67 19.74 -4.53 -17.32
N GLU A 68 20.75 -4.56 -16.45
CA GLU A 68 20.73 -5.37 -15.25
C GLU A 68 19.78 -4.76 -14.18
N PRO A 69 18.75 -5.49 -13.72
CA PRO A 69 17.76 -4.98 -12.78
C PRO A 69 18.31 -4.99 -11.35
N THR A 70 19.01 -3.92 -10.98
CA THR A 70 19.50 -3.74 -9.60
C THR A 70 18.42 -3.11 -8.69
N ARG A 71 18.43 -3.45 -7.40
CA ARG A 71 17.49 -2.88 -6.39
C ARG A 71 17.37 -1.34 -6.45
N PRO A 72 18.49 -0.57 -6.43
CA PRO A 72 18.41 0.89 -6.50
C PRO A 72 17.77 1.41 -7.80
N LEU A 73 18.01 0.73 -8.92
CA LEU A 73 17.43 1.08 -10.22
C LEU A 73 15.92 0.80 -10.25
N LEU A 74 15.50 -0.37 -9.77
CA LEU A 74 14.08 -0.73 -9.68
C LEU A 74 13.30 0.25 -8.80
N ASP A 75 13.86 0.64 -7.65
CA ASP A 75 13.22 1.57 -6.72
C ASP A 75 13.14 3.01 -7.27
N GLU A 76 14.14 3.46 -8.03
CA GLU A 76 14.11 4.74 -8.74
C GLU A 76 13.10 4.73 -9.90
N LEU A 77 13.05 3.66 -10.69
CA LEU A 77 12.09 3.52 -11.79
C LEU A 77 10.66 3.46 -11.27
N ARG A 78 10.39 2.69 -10.21
CA ARG A 78 9.07 2.67 -9.56
C ARG A 78 8.63 4.05 -9.10
N ARG A 79 9.55 4.88 -8.57
CA ARG A 79 9.23 6.26 -8.18
C ARG A 79 8.93 7.18 -9.36
N ARG A 80 9.61 7.02 -10.50
CA ARG A 80 9.47 7.92 -11.66
C ARG A 80 8.34 7.57 -12.62
N VAL A 81 7.92 6.30 -12.66
CA VAL A 81 6.95 5.79 -13.64
C VAL A 81 5.56 5.54 -13.02
N ALA A 82 5.43 5.62 -11.68
CA ALA A 82 4.15 5.51 -10.98
C ALA A 82 3.38 6.84 -10.84
N GLU A 83 3.84 7.92 -11.50
CA GLU A 83 3.05 9.13 -11.80
C GLU A 83 2.44 9.04 -13.20
#